data_AF-A0A8T6BCD4-F1
#
_entry.id   AF-A0A8T6BCD4-F1
#
_cell.length_a   1.000
_cell.length_b   1.000
_cell.length_c   1.000
_cell.angle_alpha   90.00
_cell.angle_beta   90.00
_cell.angle_gamma   90.00
#
_symmetry.space_group_name_H-M   'P 1'
#
loop_
_entity.id
_entity.type
_entity.pdbx_description
1 polymer ?
#
loop_
_entity_poly.entity_id
_entity_poly.type
_entity_poly.pdbx_seq_one_letter_code
_entity_poly.pdbx_strand_id
1 'polypeptide(L)'
;MNDSFFYVNQLGDYNTFTANGHSTVAVVGTYLSHFYTSIPSYHFTQYSGTEYTLPYEGGKYGQDNYFTVKIKNASYFDTSEEILRGNTGKIKTSYINGDVKYMPLAVTAESYNSVFRVASGQRIMQMAVAHSPIFYDNAWLKVENGGEVADAVLNQNATAIINPGAKMSGTSLLNEQSKIMFGVSKVSPVQVDDLQMNTPDNVAIALEYINDGGLVDINNLTMRNSSFKFQRTADAREYATLNIKNLSGNGRFVINTDLSKGKGDFISVGHGTGNYHLVVADTGKEISGTAENLNLVLNKQGDAVFSLSNASGVNVPGIDGGTYTYTLQHKKSRDGEYWYLYTRGLC
;
A
#
# COMPACT_ATOMS: atom_id res chain seq x y z
N MET A 1 30.67 4.91 -15.19
CA MET A 1 29.96 4.07 -16.18
C MET A 1 29.13 3.07 -15.37
N ASN A 2 27.89 2.78 -15.78
CA ASN A 2 27.06 1.61 -15.39
C ASN A 2 25.61 1.91 -14.97
N ASP A 3 25.01 3.03 -15.42
CA ASP A 3 23.54 3.08 -15.49
C ASP A 3 23.14 2.24 -16.71
N SER A 4 22.83 0.96 -16.47
CA SER A 4 22.35 0.06 -17.52
C SER A 4 20.84 0.04 -17.47
N PHE A 5 20.20 0.57 -18.52
CA PHE A 5 18.76 0.50 -18.71
C PHE A 5 18.42 -0.72 -19.57
N PHE A 6 17.65 -1.66 -19.01
CA PHE A 6 17.11 -2.80 -19.73
C PHE A 6 15.63 -2.58 -19.99
N TYR A 7 15.28 -2.36 -21.26
CA TYR A 7 13.90 -2.22 -21.69
C TYR A 7 13.40 -3.54 -22.27
N VAL A 8 12.37 -4.12 -21.66
CA VAL A 8 11.76 -5.35 -22.14
C VAL A 8 10.49 -5.00 -22.91
N ASN A 9 10.57 -4.99 -24.24
CA ASN A 9 9.45 -4.65 -25.14
C ASN A 9 9.08 -5.79 -26.11
N GLN A 10 9.60 -7.00 -25.90
CA GLN A 10 9.23 -8.16 -26.71
C GLN A 10 8.38 -9.13 -25.90
N LEU A 11 7.39 -9.72 -26.56
CA LEU A 11 6.58 -10.81 -26.03
C LEU A 11 7.49 -12.00 -25.69
N GLY A 12 7.45 -12.43 -24.43
CA GLY A 12 8.24 -13.57 -24.00
C GLY A 12 8.37 -13.68 -22.49
N ASP A 13 8.76 -14.87 -22.06
CA ASP A 13 9.18 -15.16 -20.69
C ASP A 13 10.68 -14.90 -20.56
N TYR A 14 11.06 -13.97 -19.67
CA TYR A 14 12.46 -13.72 -19.33
C TYR A 14 12.77 -14.45 -18.03
N ASN A 15 13.41 -15.61 -18.15
CA ASN A 15 13.38 -16.64 -17.11
C ASN A 15 14.31 -16.41 -15.90
N THR A 16 15.44 -15.72 -16.08
CA THR A 16 16.41 -15.42 -15.01
C THR A 16 17.36 -14.31 -15.46
N PHE A 17 17.57 -13.29 -14.63
CA PHE A 17 18.69 -12.36 -14.78
C PHE A 17 19.09 -11.75 -13.43
N THR A 18 20.24 -11.06 -13.41
CA THR A 18 20.72 -10.33 -12.24
C THR A 18 21.01 -8.87 -12.60
N ALA A 19 20.46 -7.94 -11.83
CA ALA A 19 20.73 -6.52 -11.94
C ALA A 19 21.51 -6.02 -10.71
N ASN A 20 22.60 -5.30 -10.95
CA ASN A 20 23.51 -4.79 -9.92
C ASN A 20 23.77 -3.29 -10.13
N GLY A 21 24.38 -2.63 -9.14
CA GLY A 21 24.70 -1.20 -9.19
C GLY A 21 23.45 -0.31 -9.25
N HIS A 22 23.44 0.65 -10.17
CA HIS A 22 22.34 1.60 -10.41
C HIS A 22 21.48 1.19 -11.63
N SER A 23 21.39 -0.12 -11.92
CA SER A 23 20.66 -0.61 -13.10
C SER A 23 19.15 -0.48 -12.94
N THR A 24 18.44 -0.12 -14.01
CA THR A 24 16.97 -0.12 -14.05
C THR A 24 16.48 -1.10 -15.11
N VAL A 25 15.60 -2.02 -14.71
CA VAL A 25 14.87 -2.89 -15.61
C VAL A 25 13.44 -2.38 -15.68
N ALA A 26 13.03 -1.94 -16.86
CA ALA A 26 11.71 -1.38 -17.07
C ALA A 26 10.92 -2.26 -18.05
N VAL A 27 9.76 -2.73 -17.58
CA VAL A 27 8.72 -3.34 -18.41
C VAL A 27 7.64 -2.30 -18.58
N VAL A 28 7.65 -1.62 -19.73
CA VAL A 28 6.66 -0.59 -20.05
C VAL A 28 5.96 -0.97 -21.34
N GLY A 29 4.65 -1.19 -21.29
CA GLY A 29 3.84 -1.27 -22.50
C GLY A 29 3.86 0.06 -23.25
N THR A 30 4.58 0.16 -24.36
CA THR A 30 4.61 1.39 -25.17
C THR A 30 3.65 1.31 -26.36
N TYR A 31 2.95 2.42 -26.61
CA TYR A 31 2.39 2.73 -27.94
C TYR A 31 3.54 2.89 -28.94
N LEU A 32 3.51 2.14 -30.05
CA LEU A 32 4.29 2.46 -31.25
C LEU A 32 3.66 3.67 -31.94
N SER A 33 4.09 4.87 -31.52
CA SER A 33 4.38 6.05 -32.35
C SER A 33 4.40 7.30 -31.46
N HIS A 34 5.61 7.81 -31.23
CA HIS A 34 5.94 9.11 -30.61
C HIS A 34 5.71 9.25 -29.09
N PHE A 35 6.81 9.19 -28.33
CA PHE A 35 6.86 9.62 -26.94
C PHE A 35 7.04 11.14 -26.85
N TYR A 36 6.10 11.83 -26.21
CA TYR A 36 6.36 13.00 -25.38
C TYR A 36 5.44 12.90 -24.16
N THR A 37 5.95 12.41 -23.04
CA THR A 37 5.37 12.74 -21.72
C THR A 37 6.50 13.00 -20.74
N SER A 38 6.45 14.18 -20.15
CA SER A 38 7.34 14.67 -19.10
C SER A 38 7.01 13.97 -17.77
N ILE A 39 7.78 12.95 -17.44
CA ILE A 39 8.07 12.59 -16.05
C ILE A 39 9.18 13.56 -15.59
N PRO A 40 9.21 14.05 -14.32
CA PRO A 40 10.19 15.05 -13.89
C PRO A 40 11.61 14.64 -14.28
N SER A 41 12.15 15.38 -15.25
CA SER A 41 13.50 15.35 -15.82
C SER A 41 14.42 14.20 -15.38
N TYR A 42 14.24 13.03 -16.00
CA TYR A 42 15.36 12.16 -16.37
C TYR A 42 15.29 11.99 -17.89
N HIS A 43 16.34 12.44 -18.59
CA HIS A 43 16.44 12.32 -20.04
C HIS A 43 16.65 10.85 -20.41
N PHE A 44 15.59 10.16 -20.84
CA PHE A 44 15.69 8.79 -21.35
C PHE A 44 15.91 8.81 -22.86
N THR A 45 17.14 8.53 -23.30
CA THR A 45 17.46 8.35 -24.73
C THR A 45 17.09 6.92 -25.13
N GLN A 46 16.05 6.79 -25.96
CA GLN A 46 15.61 5.53 -26.54
C GLN A 46 16.68 4.96 -27.49
N TYR A 47 17.32 3.85 -27.11
CA TYR A 47 18.06 2.99 -28.04
C TYR A 47 17.11 1.93 -28.60
N SER A 48 16.32 2.29 -29.61
CA SER A 48 16.00 1.48 -30.79
C SER A 48 14.74 2.03 -31.46
N GLY A 49 14.91 2.75 -32.56
CA GLY A 49 13.85 3.09 -33.52
C GLY A 49 13.47 1.88 -34.37
N THR A 50 13.10 0.76 -33.74
CA THR A 50 12.66 -0.44 -34.46
C THR A 50 11.13 -0.48 -34.46
N GLU A 51 10.53 -0.16 -35.60
CA GLU A 51 9.12 -0.50 -35.85
C GLU A 51 8.99 -2.03 -35.91
N TYR A 52 8.35 -2.62 -34.91
CA TYR A 52 7.99 -4.04 -34.97
C TYR A 52 6.69 -4.18 -35.76
N THR A 53 6.80 -4.70 -36.98
CA THR A 53 5.64 -5.24 -37.69
C THR A 53 5.42 -6.65 -37.16
N LEU A 54 4.47 -6.83 -36.24
CA LEU A 54 4.07 -8.18 -35.83
C LEU A 54 3.39 -8.85 -37.03
N PRO A 55 3.84 -10.03 -37.49
CA PRO A 55 3.08 -10.80 -38.46
C PRO A 55 1.74 -11.13 -37.82
N TYR A 56 0.67 -10.59 -38.39
CA TYR A 56 -0.69 -10.91 -38.02
C TYR A 56 -0.97 -12.37 -38.40
N GLU A 57 -0.69 -13.29 -37.49
CA GLU A 57 -1.27 -14.64 -37.52
C GLU A 57 -2.60 -14.60 -36.74
N GLY A 58 -3.66 -14.16 -37.43
CA GLY A 58 -5.02 -14.64 -37.16
C GLY A 58 -5.67 -14.27 -35.82
N GLY A 59 -5.48 -13.05 -35.31
CA GLY A 59 -6.38 -12.52 -34.27
C GLY A 59 -7.79 -12.31 -34.87
N LYS A 60 -8.81 -13.06 -34.41
CA LYS A 60 -10.19 -12.92 -34.91
C LYS A 60 -10.65 -11.45 -34.85
N TYR A 61 -11.18 -10.94 -35.97
CA TYR A 61 -11.72 -9.57 -36.07
C TYR A 61 -12.75 -9.30 -34.95
N GLY A 62 -12.53 -8.24 -34.16
CA GLY A 62 -13.44 -7.83 -33.08
C GLY A 62 -13.08 -8.28 -31.66
N GLN A 63 -11.86 -8.81 -31.43
CA GLN A 63 -11.35 -9.13 -30.10
C GLN A 63 -10.29 -8.10 -29.66
N ASP A 64 -10.24 -7.79 -28.37
CA ASP A 64 -9.20 -6.94 -27.77
C ASP A 64 -7.84 -7.64 -27.87
N ASN A 65 -6.84 -6.99 -28.46
CA ASN A 65 -5.48 -7.52 -28.45
C ASN A 65 -4.89 -7.30 -27.06
N TYR A 66 -4.60 -8.38 -26.34
CA TYR A 66 -4.03 -8.35 -25.00
C TYR A 66 -2.68 -9.08 -24.99
N PHE A 67 -1.67 -8.42 -24.45
CA PHE A 67 -0.33 -8.99 -24.30
C PHE A 67 0.20 -8.77 -22.90
N THR A 68 1.00 -9.72 -22.43
CA THR A 68 1.66 -9.63 -21.13
C THR A 68 3.14 -9.89 -21.29
N VAL A 69 3.95 -9.00 -20.75
CA VAL A 69 5.40 -9.19 -20.62
C VAL A 69 5.69 -9.75 -19.25
N LYS A 70 6.50 -10.81 -19.17
CA LYS A 70 6.75 -11.56 -17.93
C LYS A 70 8.23 -11.58 -17.55
N ILE A 71 8.54 -11.10 -16.36
CA ILE A 71 9.83 -11.33 -15.68
C ILE A 71 9.66 -12.48 -14.70
N LYS A 72 10.62 -13.42 -14.67
CA LYS A 72 10.62 -14.54 -13.73
C LYS A 72 11.97 -14.65 -13.06
N ASN A 73 11.96 -14.96 -11.76
CA ASN A 73 13.12 -15.34 -10.95
C ASN A 73 14.31 -14.36 -11.09
N ALA A 74 14.03 -13.07 -11.21
CA ALA A 74 15.08 -12.05 -11.30
C ALA A 74 15.66 -11.75 -9.93
N SER A 75 16.93 -11.35 -9.89
CA SER A 75 17.59 -10.93 -8.64
C SER A 75 18.18 -9.53 -8.79
N TYR A 76 17.90 -8.68 -7.82
CA TYR A 76 18.27 -7.27 -7.79
C TYR A 76 19.12 -6.98 -6.55
N PHE A 77 20.21 -6.24 -6.74
CA PHE A 77 21.17 -5.86 -5.70
C PHE A 77 21.48 -4.36 -5.76
N ASP A 78 22.27 -3.90 -4.79
CA ASP A 78 22.72 -2.51 -4.64
C ASP A 78 21.55 -1.53 -4.66
N THR A 79 21.41 -0.72 -5.70
CA THR A 79 20.34 0.27 -5.86
C THR A 79 19.55 0.04 -7.15
N SER A 80 19.59 -1.18 -7.68
CA SER A 80 18.89 -1.51 -8.91
C SER A 80 17.37 -1.51 -8.73
N GLU A 81 16.63 -1.25 -9.81
CA GLU A 81 15.17 -1.12 -9.76
C GLU A 81 14.48 -1.95 -10.84
N GLU A 82 13.38 -2.60 -10.48
CA GLU A 82 12.39 -3.14 -11.41
C GLU A 82 11.18 -2.21 -11.50
N ILE A 83 10.83 -1.75 -12.70
CA ILE A 83 9.65 -0.93 -12.95
C ILE A 83 8.69 -1.72 -13.83
N LEU A 84 7.49 -2.00 -13.32
CA LEU A 84 6.42 -2.69 -14.05
C LEU A 84 5.28 -1.71 -14.35
N ARG A 85 4.94 -1.55 -15.63
CA ARG A 85 3.83 -0.71 -16.07
C ARG A 85 3.14 -1.26 -17.31
N GLY A 86 1.85 -1.52 -17.18
CA GLY A 86 0.99 -1.76 -18.33
C GLY A 86 0.44 -0.48 -18.95
N ASN A 87 -0.11 -0.60 -20.16
CA ASN A 87 -0.66 0.51 -20.92
C ASN A 87 -1.76 0.05 -21.87
N THR A 88 -2.70 0.94 -22.16
CA THR A 88 -3.71 0.73 -23.20
C THR A 88 -3.32 1.50 -24.46
N GLY A 89 -3.85 1.06 -25.58
CA GLY A 89 -3.18 1.06 -26.87
C GLY A 89 -4.15 1.01 -28.04
N LYS A 90 -3.67 1.33 -29.24
CA LYS A 90 -4.28 0.97 -30.51
C LYS A 90 -3.20 0.48 -31.46
N ILE A 91 -3.43 -0.65 -32.13
CA ILE A 91 -2.59 -1.15 -33.22
C ILE A 91 -3.16 -0.65 -34.55
N LYS A 92 -2.29 -0.02 -35.36
CA LYS A 92 -2.60 0.35 -36.74
C LYS A 92 -2.33 -0.86 -37.64
N THR A 93 -3.34 -1.31 -38.37
CA THR A 93 -3.22 -2.35 -39.41
C THR A 93 -3.51 -1.72 -40.76
N SER A 94 -2.55 -1.84 -41.68
CA SER A 94 -2.69 -1.41 -43.07
C SER A 94 -2.96 -2.62 -43.96
N TYR A 95 -3.97 -2.52 -44.81
CA TYR A 95 -4.36 -3.57 -45.74
C TYR A 95 -3.85 -3.27 -47.15
N ILE A 96 -3.70 -4.33 -47.96
CA ILE A 96 -3.19 -4.23 -49.34
C ILE A 96 -4.08 -3.33 -50.22
N ASN A 97 -5.37 -3.24 -49.92
CA ASN A 97 -6.33 -2.35 -50.61
C ASN A 97 -6.23 -0.87 -50.17
N GLY A 98 -5.29 -0.52 -49.29
CA GLY A 98 -5.12 0.83 -48.75
C GLY A 98 -5.92 1.13 -47.49
N ASP A 99 -6.78 0.22 -47.01
CA ASP A 99 -7.53 0.43 -45.78
C ASP A 99 -6.61 0.48 -44.56
N VAL A 100 -6.94 1.34 -43.59
CA VAL A 100 -6.27 1.41 -42.29
C VAL A 100 -7.29 1.19 -41.20
N LYS A 101 -7.03 0.23 -40.31
CA LYS A 101 -7.86 -0.01 -39.11
C LYS A 101 -7.03 0.15 -37.84
N TYR A 102 -7.65 0.72 -36.81
CA TYR A 102 -7.08 0.83 -35.47
C TYR A 102 -7.83 -0.13 -34.54
N MET A 103 -7.13 -1.13 -34.00
CA MET A 103 -7.69 -2.10 -33.05
C MET A 103 -7.20 -1.80 -31.64
N PRO A 104 -8.05 -1.89 -30.59
CA PRO A 104 -7.60 -1.77 -29.20
C PRO A 104 -6.44 -2.72 -28.89
N LEU A 105 -5.53 -2.25 -28.06
CA LEU A 105 -4.38 -2.98 -27.56
C LEU A 105 -4.24 -2.73 -26.06
N ALA A 106 -4.04 -3.78 -25.27
CA ALA A 106 -3.63 -3.68 -23.88
C ALA A 106 -2.32 -4.46 -23.72
N VAL A 107 -1.33 -3.83 -23.08
CA VAL A 107 -0.09 -4.48 -22.68
C VAL A 107 -0.02 -4.43 -21.16
N THR A 108 0.16 -5.57 -20.52
CA THR A 108 0.36 -5.71 -19.08
C THR A 108 1.77 -6.19 -18.76
N ALA A 109 2.19 -5.98 -17.51
CA ALA A 109 3.51 -6.37 -17.03
C ALA A 109 3.35 -7.26 -15.80
N GLU A 110 3.98 -8.42 -15.81
CA GLU A 110 4.00 -9.34 -14.68
C GLU A 110 5.44 -9.64 -14.26
N SER A 111 5.68 -9.73 -12.95
CA SER A 111 6.94 -10.20 -12.37
C SER A 111 6.67 -11.34 -11.41
N TYR A 112 7.47 -12.39 -11.43
CA TYR A 112 7.27 -13.60 -10.63
C TYR A 112 8.54 -13.94 -9.87
N ASN A 113 8.43 -14.11 -8.55
CA ASN A 113 9.50 -14.61 -7.67
C ASN A 113 10.79 -13.77 -7.75
N SER A 114 10.67 -12.48 -8.02
CA SER A 114 11.82 -11.57 -8.05
C SER A 114 12.31 -11.30 -6.62
N VAL A 115 13.63 -11.24 -6.45
CA VAL A 115 14.27 -11.06 -5.13
C VAL A 115 15.11 -9.79 -5.12
N PHE A 116 14.86 -8.93 -4.14
CA PHE A 116 15.48 -7.62 -3.99
C PHE A 116 16.31 -7.58 -2.70
N ARG A 117 17.55 -7.11 -2.79
CA ARG A 117 18.52 -7.02 -1.69
C ARG A 117 19.19 -5.65 -1.63
N VAL A 118 19.90 -5.39 -0.54
CA VAL A 118 20.62 -4.16 -0.23
C VAL A 118 19.69 -2.94 -0.21
N ALA A 119 19.64 -2.14 -1.27
CA ALA A 119 18.77 -0.97 -1.41
C ALA A 119 18.04 -0.97 -2.76
N SER A 120 17.96 -2.13 -3.41
CA SER A 120 17.22 -2.33 -4.66
C SER A 120 15.73 -2.24 -4.42
N GLY A 121 14.94 -2.07 -5.48
CA GLY A 121 13.49 -2.02 -5.29
C GLY A 121 12.65 -2.33 -6.51
N GLN A 122 11.35 -2.38 -6.24
CA GLN A 122 10.33 -2.70 -7.21
C GLN A 122 9.27 -1.61 -7.20
N ARG A 123 8.96 -1.06 -8.37
CA ARG A 123 7.86 -0.14 -8.59
C ARG A 123 6.83 -0.77 -9.51
N ILE A 124 5.63 -0.97 -8.99
CA ILE A 124 4.51 -1.58 -9.71
C ILE A 124 3.48 -0.49 -9.98
N MET A 125 3.11 -0.32 -11.25
CA MET A 125 2.20 0.73 -11.69
C MET A 125 0.95 0.14 -12.32
N GLN A 126 0.09 1.01 -12.86
CA GLN A 126 -1.15 0.64 -13.55
C GLN A 126 -1.00 -0.62 -14.41
N MET A 127 -1.97 -1.53 -14.32
CA MET A 127 -2.07 -2.74 -15.15
C MET A 127 -0.83 -3.65 -15.07
N ALA A 128 -0.09 -3.58 -13.97
CA ALA A 128 1.03 -4.45 -13.68
C ALA A 128 0.82 -5.21 -12.37
N VAL A 129 1.34 -6.44 -12.32
CA VAL A 129 1.22 -7.33 -11.17
C VAL A 129 2.58 -7.93 -10.82
N ALA A 130 3.00 -7.86 -9.56
CA ALA A 130 4.11 -8.70 -9.08
C ALA A 130 3.59 -9.84 -8.22
N HIS A 131 4.10 -11.05 -8.44
CA HIS A 131 3.73 -12.25 -7.74
C HIS A 131 4.91 -12.76 -6.90
N SER A 132 4.67 -12.89 -5.61
CA SER A 132 5.63 -13.39 -4.62
C SER A 132 7.00 -12.70 -4.64
N PRO A 133 7.09 -11.35 -4.74
CA PRO A 133 8.37 -10.68 -4.62
C PRO A 133 8.89 -10.76 -3.18
N ILE A 134 10.21 -10.92 -3.03
CA ILE A 134 10.87 -11.03 -1.72
C ILE A 134 11.90 -9.91 -1.56
N PHE A 135 11.80 -9.17 -0.45
CA PHE A 135 12.66 -8.03 -0.14
C PHE A 135 13.49 -8.31 1.13
N TYR A 136 14.78 -7.98 1.09
CA TYR A 136 15.74 -8.10 2.20
C TYR A 136 16.50 -6.79 2.42
N ASP A 137 17.31 -6.74 3.48
CA ASP A 137 18.15 -5.59 3.83
C ASP A 137 17.33 -4.30 3.92
N ASN A 138 17.64 -3.27 3.12
CA ASN A 138 16.91 -2.01 2.98
C ASN A 138 16.16 -1.93 1.64
N ALA A 139 15.88 -3.06 0.99
CA ALA A 139 15.16 -3.09 -0.26
C ALA A 139 13.74 -2.55 -0.11
N TRP A 140 13.18 -2.00 -1.18
CA TRP A 140 11.92 -1.27 -1.11
C TRP A 140 10.91 -1.73 -2.17
N LEU A 141 9.64 -1.69 -1.79
CA LEU A 141 8.49 -1.93 -2.66
C LEU A 141 7.66 -0.66 -2.76
N LYS A 142 7.26 -0.29 -3.98
CA LYS A 142 6.28 0.76 -4.21
C LYS A 142 5.19 0.30 -5.16
N VAL A 143 3.94 0.34 -4.70
CA VAL A 143 2.78 0.02 -5.54
C VAL A 143 1.99 1.30 -5.76
N GLU A 144 1.94 1.75 -7.01
CA GLU A 144 1.22 2.93 -7.45
C GLU A 144 -0.25 2.58 -7.78
N ASN A 145 -1.06 3.60 -8.01
CA ASN A 145 -2.46 3.44 -8.42
C ASN A 145 -2.60 2.48 -9.62
N GLY A 146 -3.48 1.49 -9.49
CA GLY A 146 -3.76 0.48 -10.51
C GLY A 146 -2.71 -0.63 -10.62
N GLY A 147 -1.68 -0.61 -9.78
CA GLY A 147 -0.74 -1.71 -9.61
C GLY A 147 -1.21 -2.71 -8.55
N GLU A 148 -0.79 -3.96 -8.70
CA GLU A 148 -1.10 -5.04 -7.77
C GLU A 148 0.18 -5.78 -7.35
N VAL A 149 0.29 -6.11 -6.06
CA VAL A 149 1.29 -7.03 -5.56
C VAL A 149 0.60 -8.19 -4.87
N ALA A 150 0.96 -9.41 -5.24
CA ALA A 150 0.47 -10.64 -4.65
C ALA A 150 1.57 -11.28 -3.80
N ASP A 151 1.24 -11.70 -2.59
CA ASP A 151 2.09 -12.53 -1.73
C ASP A 151 3.49 -11.95 -1.43
N ALA A 152 3.58 -10.63 -1.21
CA ALA A 152 4.86 -9.97 -0.94
C ALA A 152 5.46 -10.41 0.40
N VAL A 153 6.78 -10.61 0.43
CA VAL A 153 7.51 -10.91 1.67
C VAL A 153 8.55 -9.84 1.93
N LEU A 154 8.42 -9.14 3.06
CA LEU A 154 9.37 -8.13 3.52
C LEU A 154 10.14 -8.65 4.74
N ASN A 155 11.47 -8.67 4.64
CA ASN A 155 12.36 -9.11 5.71
C ASN A 155 13.30 -7.98 6.16
N GLN A 156 13.95 -8.16 7.31
CA GLN A 156 14.93 -7.22 7.85
C GLN A 156 14.42 -5.78 7.89
N ASN A 157 15.08 -4.83 7.22
CA ASN A 157 14.69 -3.41 7.17
C ASN A 157 13.89 -3.07 5.90
N ALA A 158 13.40 -4.06 5.14
CA ALA A 158 12.69 -3.82 3.91
C ALA A 158 11.44 -2.95 4.16
N THR A 159 11.15 -2.07 3.20
CA THR A 159 10.04 -1.12 3.31
C THR A 159 9.08 -1.23 2.14
N ALA A 160 7.79 -0.97 2.39
CA ALA A 160 6.78 -0.88 1.35
C ALA A 160 5.99 0.43 1.45
N ILE A 161 5.70 1.05 0.31
CA ILE A 161 4.76 2.16 0.16
C ILE A 161 3.67 1.73 -0.82
N ILE A 162 2.43 1.66 -0.34
CA ILE A 162 1.26 1.28 -1.11
C ILE A 162 0.38 2.50 -1.25
N ASN A 163 0.33 3.05 -2.47
CA ASN A 163 -0.39 4.28 -2.75
C ASN A 163 -1.90 4.02 -2.97
N PRO A 164 -2.75 5.05 -2.79
CA PRO A 164 -4.17 4.96 -3.09
C PRO A 164 -4.46 4.35 -4.47
N GLY A 165 -5.41 3.42 -4.52
CA GLY A 165 -5.80 2.68 -5.73
C GLY A 165 -4.90 1.49 -6.06
N ALA A 166 -3.90 1.20 -5.25
CA ALA A 166 -3.14 -0.04 -5.32
C ALA A 166 -3.84 -1.19 -4.58
N LYS A 167 -3.49 -2.41 -4.96
CA LYS A 167 -3.99 -3.64 -4.34
C LYS A 167 -2.86 -4.53 -3.84
N MET A 168 -3.03 -5.11 -2.66
CA MET A 168 -2.22 -6.19 -2.13
C MET A 168 -3.09 -7.45 -2.04
N SER A 169 -2.89 -8.41 -2.95
CA SER A 169 -3.64 -9.65 -2.96
C SER A 169 -2.87 -10.80 -2.30
N GLY A 170 -3.61 -11.84 -1.91
CA GLY A 170 -3.03 -12.97 -1.20
C GLY A 170 -2.47 -12.57 0.17
N THR A 171 -1.40 -13.22 0.58
CA THR A 171 -0.82 -13.07 1.93
C THR A 171 0.49 -12.32 1.90
N SER A 172 0.50 -11.08 2.37
CA SER A 172 1.71 -10.30 2.53
C SER A 172 2.30 -10.48 3.94
N LEU A 173 3.59 -10.77 4.00
CA LEU A 173 4.31 -11.08 5.24
C LEU A 173 5.30 -9.96 5.57
N LEU A 174 5.21 -9.44 6.79
CA LEU A 174 6.24 -8.62 7.40
C LEU A 174 6.99 -9.47 8.42
N ASN A 175 8.30 -9.53 8.28
CA ASN A 175 9.22 -10.23 9.19
C ASN A 175 10.26 -9.25 9.75
N GLU A 176 10.88 -9.61 10.88
CA GLU A 176 11.97 -8.86 11.52
C GLU A 176 11.58 -7.38 11.78
N GLN A 177 12.32 -6.37 11.32
CA GLN A 177 11.96 -4.96 11.52
C GLN A 177 11.35 -4.27 10.29
N SER A 178 10.76 -5.06 9.39
CA SER A 178 10.20 -4.55 8.14
C SER A 178 8.96 -3.68 8.37
N LYS A 179 8.71 -2.77 7.42
CA LYS A 179 7.70 -1.72 7.55
C LYS A 179 6.86 -1.56 6.29
N ILE A 180 5.59 -1.26 6.47
CA ILE A 180 4.68 -0.94 5.37
C ILE A 180 3.91 0.35 5.65
N MET A 181 3.75 1.17 4.61
CA MET A 181 3.01 2.41 4.64
C MET A 181 1.89 2.37 3.60
N PHE A 182 0.68 2.70 4.02
CA PHE A 182 -0.51 2.79 3.19
C PHE A 182 -0.91 4.25 3.06
N GLY A 183 -1.00 4.76 1.84
CA GLY A 183 -1.62 6.06 1.61
C GLY A 183 -3.13 5.97 1.80
N VAL A 184 -3.71 6.81 2.66
CA VAL A 184 -5.16 6.83 2.88
C VAL A 184 -5.88 7.52 1.72
N SER A 185 -7.10 7.07 1.39
CA SER A 185 -7.94 7.75 0.42
C SER A 185 -9.41 7.43 0.65
N LYS A 186 -10.29 8.41 0.39
CA LYS A 186 -11.75 8.22 0.39
C LYS A 186 -12.27 7.59 -0.90
N VAL A 187 -11.64 7.91 -2.02
CA VAL A 187 -12.14 7.60 -3.37
C VAL A 187 -11.54 6.32 -3.91
N SER A 188 -10.28 6.05 -3.58
CA SER A 188 -9.54 4.91 -4.07
C SER A 188 -8.66 4.36 -2.93
N PRO A 189 -9.28 3.79 -1.88
CA PRO A 189 -8.54 3.25 -0.76
C PRO A 189 -7.62 2.10 -1.20
N VAL A 190 -6.56 1.88 -0.44
CA VAL A 190 -5.74 0.67 -0.58
C VAL A 190 -6.57 -0.54 -0.13
N GLN A 191 -6.51 -1.62 -0.91
CA GLN A 191 -7.15 -2.90 -0.60
C GLN A 191 -6.08 -3.95 -0.28
N VAL A 192 -6.18 -4.57 0.89
CA VAL A 192 -5.25 -5.62 1.36
C VAL A 192 -6.03 -6.88 1.73
N ASP A 193 -5.66 -8.03 1.15
CA ASP A 193 -6.32 -9.31 1.43
C ASP A 193 -5.89 -9.95 2.77
N ASP A 194 -4.61 -10.18 2.98
CA ASP A 194 -4.08 -10.64 4.26
C ASP A 194 -2.72 -9.99 4.52
N LEU A 195 -2.59 -9.38 5.71
CA LEU A 195 -1.38 -8.80 6.22
C LEU A 195 -1.00 -9.50 7.53
N GLN A 196 0.14 -10.19 7.51
CA GLN A 196 0.69 -10.84 8.70
C GLN A 196 1.94 -10.10 9.18
N MET A 197 1.84 -9.51 10.36
CA MET A 197 2.93 -8.85 11.06
C MET A 197 3.51 -9.81 12.08
N ASN A 198 4.56 -10.54 11.68
CA ASN A 198 5.04 -11.72 12.38
C ASN A 198 5.91 -11.44 13.60
N THR A 199 6.38 -10.20 13.78
CA THR A 199 7.31 -9.83 14.86
C THR A 199 6.87 -8.55 15.59
N PRO A 200 7.35 -8.33 16.83
CA PRO A 200 7.05 -7.12 17.58
C PRO A 200 7.56 -5.82 16.92
N ASP A 201 8.63 -5.92 16.13
CA ASP A 201 9.28 -4.78 15.48
C ASP A 201 8.61 -4.37 14.16
N ASN A 202 7.65 -5.16 13.66
CA ASN A 202 6.89 -4.79 12.47
C ASN A 202 6.03 -3.55 12.71
N VAL A 203 6.05 -2.65 11.73
CA VAL A 203 5.24 -1.43 11.74
C VAL A 203 4.44 -1.30 10.46
N ALA A 204 3.12 -1.16 10.61
CA ALA A 204 2.21 -0.74 9.55
C ALA A 204 1.77 0.70 9.81
N ILE A 205 1.70 1.53 8.78
CA ILE A 205 1.37 2.94 8.89
C ILE A 205 0.23 3.29 7.93
N ALA A 206 -0.83 3.90 8.40
CA ALA A 206 -1.77 4.65 7.57
C ALA A 206 -1.29 6.11 7.49
N LEU A 207 -0.85 6.54 6.31
CA LEU A 207 -0.29 7.87 6.09
C LEU A 207 -1.35 8.84 5.55
N GLU A 208 -1.55 9.95 6.27
CA GLU A 208 -2.52 10.98 5.97
C GLU A 208 -1.85 12.21 5.33
N TYR A 209 -2.12 12.44 4.05
CA TYR A 209 -1.41 13.43 3.22
C TYR A 209 -2.24 14.67 2.84
N ILE A 210 -3.53 14.52 2.50
CA ILE A 210 -4.39 15.61 1.99
C ILE A 210 -5.64 15.84 2.85
N ASN A 211 -6.26 17.00 2.67
CA ASN A 211 -7.30 17.63 3.50
C ASN A 211 -8.53 16.80 3.91
N ASP A 212 -8.70 15.57 3.42
CA ASP A 212 -9.98 14.87 3.46
C ASP A 212 -9.97 13.59 4.29
N GLY A 213 -8.94 13.28 5.08
CA GLY A 213 -8.88 11.99 5.79
C GLY A 213 -8.84 10.84 4.77
N GLY A 214 -9.46 9.71 5.08
CA GLY A 214 -9.50 8.57 4.16
C GLY A 214 -9.55 7.25 4.89
N LEU A 215 -9.46 6.16 4.13
CA LEU A 215 -9.42 4.85 4.73
C LEU A 215 -8.40 3.91 4.08
N VAL A 216 -8.06 2.88 4.84
CA VAL A 216 -7.34 1.69 4.40
C VAL A 216 -8.23 0.49 4.71
N ASP A 217 -8.46 -0.36 3.71
CA ASP A 217 -9.26 -1.57 3.85
C ASP A 217 -8.33 -2.79 3.92
N ILE A 218 -8.34 -3.48 5.06
CA ILE A 218 -7.62 -4.75 5.27
C ILE A 218 -8.63 -5.85 5.55
N ASN A 219 -8.63 -6.90 4.74
CA ASN A 219 -9.50 -8.05 4.96
C ASN A 219 -9.04 -8.83 6.20
N ASN A 220 -7.79 -9.29 6.25
CA ASN A 220 -7.25 -9.99 7.42
C ASN A 220 -6.01 -9.27 7.94
N LEU A 221 -6.02 -8.93 9.22
CA LEU A 221 -4.87 -8.37 9.91
C LEU A 221 -4.49 -9.29 11.08
N THR A 222 -3.31 -9.88 11.00
CA THR A 222 -2.72 -10.67 12.08
C THR A 222 -1.52 -9.93 12.66
N MET A 223 -1.55 -9.69 13.97
CA MET A 223 -0.50 -8.97 14.69
C MET A 223 0.16 -9.85 15.75
N ARG A 224 1.49 -9.82 15.86
CA ARG A 224 2.26 -10.50 16.91
C ARG A 224 3.10 -9.51 17.70
N ASN A 225 2.47 -8.88 18.69
CA ASN A 225 3.02 -7.75 19.46
C ASN A 225 3.48 -6.57 18.58
N SER A 226 2.97 -6.47 17.36
CA SER A 226 3.39 -5.49 16.36
C SER A 226 2.64 -4.16 16.51
N SER A 227 3.00 -3.15 15.70
CA SER A 227 2.42 -1.80 15.79
C SER A 227 1.74 -1.36 14.50
N PHE A 228 0.47 -1.00 14.57
CA PHE A 228 -0.20 -0.23 13.51
C PHE A 228 -0.31 1.24 13.96
N LYS A 229 0.02 2.19 13.09
CA LYS A 229 0.06 3.61 13.43
C LYS A 229 -0.67 4.45 12.40
N PHE A 230 -1.43 5.42 12.85
CA PHE A 230 -1.84 6.54 12.01
C PHE A 230 -0.76 7.61 12.05
N GLN A 231 -0.31 8.08 10.89
CA GLN A 231 0.70 9.12 10.78
C GLN A 231 0.16 10.27 9.94
N ARG A 232 0.22 11.47 10.53
CA ARG A 232 -0.30 12.70 9.93
C ARG A 232 0.83 13.55 9.37
N THR A 233 0.65 14.06 8.15
CA THR A 233 1.48 15.15 7.63
C THR A 233 0.98 16.50 8.16
N ALA A 234 1.79 17.56 7.99
CA ALA A 234 1.38 18.92 8.39
C ALA A 234 0.12 19.42 7.67
N ASP A 235 -0.16 18.89 6.48
CA ASP A 235 -1.30 19.27 5.64
C ASP A 235 -2.57 18.43 5.95
N ALA A 236 -2.47 17.42 6.82
CA ALA A 236 -3.61 16.57 7.18
C ALA A 236 -4.63 17.30 8.07
N ARG A 237 -5.83 17.57 7.55
CA ARG A 237 -6.89 18.31 8.26
C ARG A 237 -7.96 17.44 8.92
N GLU A 238 -8.13 16.22 8.44
CA GLU A 238 -9.12 15.26 8.95
C GLU A 238 -8.43 13.94 9.33
N TYR A 239 -9.14 13.10 10.05
CA TYR A 239 -8.66 11.82 10.60
C TYR A 239 -9.01 10.65 9.69
N ALA A 240 -8.22 9.58 9.78
CA ALA A 240 -8.38 8.41 8.94
C ALA A 240 -9.13 7.27 9.65
N THR A 241 -9.69 6.39 8.83
CA THR A 241 -10.33 5.16 9.29
C THR A 241 -9.53 3.95 8.82
N LEU A 242 -9.21 3.04 9.74
CA LEU A 242 -8.74 1.70 9.39
C LEU A 242 -9.92 0.73 9.45
N ASN A 243 -10.29 0.15 8.31
CA ASN A 243 -11.29 -0.90 8.24
C ASN A 243 -10.59 -2.26 8.22
N ILE A 244 -10.96 -3.13 9.15
CA ILE A 244 -10.44 -4.50 9.25
C ILE A 244 -11.62 -5.45 9.20
N LYS A 245 -11.65 -6.40 8.28
CA LYS A 245 -12.71 -7.42 8.29
C LYS A 245 -12.48 -8.44 9.42
N ASN A 246 -11.28 -8.99 9.54
CA ASN A 246 -10.88 -9.93 10.59
C ASN A 246 -9.59 -9.46 11.27
N LEU A 247 -9.64 -9.28 12.60
CA LEU A 247 -8.49 -8.88 13.41
C LEU A 247 -8.13 -10.02 14.38
N SER A 248 -6.87 -10.42 14.42
CA SER A 248 -6.40 -11.49 15.32
C SER A 248 -4.98 -11.26 15.85
N GLY A 249 -4.70 -11.88 17.01
CA GLY A 249 -3.41 -11.81 17.68
C GLY A 249 -3.35 -10.72 18.75
N ASN A 250 -2.26 -9.96 18.77
CA ASN A 250 -2.03 -8.91 19.75
C ASN A 250 -1.06 -7.84 19.24
N GLY A 251 -1.15 -6.64 19.81
CA GLY A 251 -0.29 -5.53 19.41
C GLY A 251 -0.81 -4.19 19.90
N ARG A 252 -0.38 -3.12 19.22
CA ARG A 252 -0.82 -1.77 19.55
C ARG A 252 -1.24 -0.96 18.32
N PHE A 253 -2.26 -0.14 18.52
CA PHE A 253 -2.70 0.88 17.59
C PHE A 253 -2.31 2.25 18.15
N VAL A 254 -1.58 3.03 17.36
CA VAL A 254 -1.28 4.44 17.67
C VAL A 254 -2.28 5.31 16.92
N ILE A 255 -3.14 6.00 17.66
CA ILE A 255 -4.29 6.77 17.18
C ILE A 255 -4.06 8.25 17.47
N ASN A 256 -4.25 9.12 16.48
CA ASN A 256 -4.19 10.55 16.68
C ASN A 256 -5.55 11.10 17.07
N THR A 257 -5.59 12.10 17.94
CA THR A 257 -6.82 12.78 18.36
C THR A 257 -6.65 14.30 18.41
N ASP A 258 -7.75 15.03 18.29
CA ASP A 258 -7.91 16.43 18.72
C ASP A 258 -9.12 16.42 19.67
N LEU A 259 -8.84 16.15 20.94
CA LEU A 259 -9.85 16.04 22.01
C LEU A 259 -10.60 17.37 22.20
N SER A 260 -9.96 18.50 21.92
CA SER A 260 -10.61 19.82 21.95
C SER A 260 -11.73 19.97 20.92
N LYS A 261 -11.73 19.11 19.89
CA LYS A 261 -12.74 19.08 18.81
C LYS A 261 -13.54 17.78 18.76
N GLY A 262 -13.33 16.85 19.69
CA GLY A 262 -13.98 15.53 19.64
C GLY A 262 -13.66 14.74 18.36
N LYS A 263 -12.45 14.90 17.80
CA LYS A 263 -12.03 14.23 16.56
C LYS A 263 -10.85 13.29 16.80
N GLY A 264 -10.74 12.23 16.01
CA GLY A 264 -9.63 11.29 16.07
C GLY A 264 -9.70 10.23 14.98
N ASP A 265 -8.60 9.49 14.82
CA ASP A 265 -8.59 8.32 13.94
C ASP A 265 -9.51 7.24 14.50
N PHE A 266 -10.02 6.40 13.61
CA PHE A 266 -11.02 5.40 13.96
C PHE A 266 -10.66 4.02 13.40
N ILE A 267 -10.96 2.98 14.17
CA ILE A 267 -10.76 1.59 13.77
C ILE A 267 -12.12 0.88 13.73
N SER A 268 -12.48 0.31 12.59
CA SER A 268 -13.70 -0.45 12.39
C SER A 268 -13.35 -1.91 12.13
N VAL A 269 -13.70 -2.81 13.05
CA VAL A 269 -13.39 -4.23 12.99
C VAL A 269 -14.67 -5.03 12.75
N GLY A 270 -14.69 -5.87 11.72
CA GLY A 270 -15.79 -6.80 11.42
C GLY A 270 -15.90 -7.91 12.45
N HIS A 271 -14.82 -8.66 12.65
CA HIS A 271 -14.69 -9.71 13.65
C HIS A 271 -13.31 -9.66 14.30
N GLY A 272 -13.25 -9.22 15.56
CA GLY A 272 -11.99 -9.06 16.30
C GLY A 272 -11.82 -10.11 17.39
N THR A 273 -10.61 -10.66 17.50
CA THR A 273 -10.16 -11.50 18.62
C THR A 273 -8.79 -11.04 19.12
N GLY A 274 -8.48 -11.35 20.38
CA GLY A 274 -7.17 -11.06 20.97
C GLY A 274 -7.12 -9.77 21.80
N ASN A 275 -5.91 -9.30 22.11
CA ASN A 275 -5.70 -8.20 23.06
C ASN A 275 -4.86 -7.09 22.43
N TYR A 276 -5.36 -5.86 22.48
CA TYR A 276 -4.70 -4.72 21.85
C TYR A 276 -4.56 -3.55 22.80
N HIS A 277 -3.48 -2.79 22.62
CA HIS A 277 -3.28 -1.52 23.29
C HIS A 277 -3.59 -0.35 22.34
N LEU A 278 -4.23 0.67 22.88
CA LEU A 278 -4.46 1.95 22.22
C LEU A 278 -3.49 2.96 22.82
N VAL A 279 -2.61 3.49 21.97
CA VAL A 279 -1.74 4.64 22.30
C VAL A 279 -2.38 5.86 21.67
N VAL A 280 -2.82 6.80 22.48
CA VAL A 280 -3.49 8.02 22.01
C VAL A 280 -2.49 9.16 21.95
N ALA A 281 -2.34 9.75 20.76
CA ALA A 281 -1.53 10.92 20.49
C ALA A 281 -2.45 12.13 20.25
N ASP A 282 -2.71 12.90 21.30
CA ASP A 282 -3.53 14.11 21.18
C ASP A 282 -2.74 15.32 20.67
N THR A 283 -3.41 16.26 19.99
CA THR A 283 -2.80 17.53 19.55
C THR A 283 -2.25 18.41 20.68
N GLY A 284 -2.70 18.20 21.93
CA GLY A 284 -2.32 19.01 23.09
C GLY A 284 -3.03 20.36 23.17
N LYS A 285 -4.03 20.61 22.32
CA LYS A 285 -4.84 21.83 22.39
C LYS A 285 -5.75 21.78 23.61
N GLU A 286 -5.84 22.91 24.30
CA GLU A 286 -6.74 23.05 25.44
C GLU A 286 -8.21 22.90 25.01
N ILE A 287 -8.98 22.19 25.83
CA ILE A 287 -10.42 22.05 25.64
C ILE A 287 -11.10 23.31 26.17
N SER A 288 -11.44 24.25 25.28
CA SER A 288 -12.04 25.54 25.63
C SER A 288 -13.58 25.49 25.80
N GLY A 289 -14.18 24.30 25.75
CA GLY A 289 -15.63 24.08 25.79
C GLY A 289 -16.00 22.78 26.50
N THR A 290 -17.19 22.23 26.22
CA THR A 290 -17.61 20.95 26.80
C THR A 290 -16.78 19.82 26.22
N ALA A 291 -16.10 19.07 27.08
CA ALA A 291 -15.35 17.91 26.66
C ALA A 291 -16.29 16.81 26.14
N GLU A 292 -16.00 16.29 24.94
CA GLU A 292 -16.80 15.26 24.28
C GLU A 292 -16.18 13.87 24.44
N ASN A 293 -17.02 12.84 24.40
CA ASN A 293 -16.56 11.46 24.29
C ASN A 293 -16.11 11.18 22.85
N LEU A 294 -15.04 10.43 22.68
CA LEU A 294 -14.47 10.12 21.37
C LEU A 294 -14.40 8.61 21.12
N ASN A 295 -15.15 8.11 20.14
CA ASN A 295 -15.05 6.72 19.72
C ASN A 295 -13.71 6.47 19.02
N LEU A 296 -13.01 5.42 19.43
CA LEU A 296 -11.72 5.01 18.84
C LEU A 296 -11.85 3.71 18.05
N VAL A 297 -12.65 2.77 18.56
CA VAL A 297 -12.83 1.45 17.95
C VAL A 297 -14.30 1.06 17.93
N LEU A 298 -14.75 0.46 16.83
CA LEU A 298 -15.95 -0.37 16.78
C LEU A 298 -15.52 -1.81 16.49
N ASN A 299 -15.78 -2.72 17.42
CA ASN A 299 -15.66 -4.16 17.19
C ASN A 299 -17.06 -4.75 16.96
N LYS A 300 -17.40 -5.08 15.71
CA LYS A 300 -18.76 -5.51 15.34
C LYS A 300 -19.10 -6.90 15.89
N GLN A 301 -18.12 -7.82 15.85
CA GLN A 301 -18.26 -9.20 16.33
C GLN A 301 -16.95 -9.68 16.97
N GLY A 302 -17.02 -10.78 17.71
CA GLY A 302 -15.88 -11.36 18.43
C GLY A 302 -15.64 -10.73 19.80
N ASP A 303 -14.50 -11.05 20.41
CA ASP A 303 -14.16 -10.80 21.80
C ASP A 303 -12.84 -10.02 21.99
N ALA A 304 -12.38 -9.31 20.95
CA ALA A 304 -11.21 -8.44 21.05
C ALA A 304 -11.33 -7.44 22.22
N VAL A 305 -10.26 -7.35 23.01
CA VAL A 305 -10.17 -6.46 24.18
C VAL A 305 -9.18 -5.36 23.90
N PHE A 306 -9.53 -4.13 24.30
CA PHE A 306 -8.69 -2.95 24.15
C PHE A 306 -8.37 -2.32 25.50
N SER A 307 -7.16 -1.78 25.63
CA SER A 307 -6.71 -1.06 26.82
C SER A 307 -5.90 0.18 26.43
N LEU A 308 -5.80 1.18 27.30
CA LEU A 308 -4.92 2.32 27.06
C LEU A 308 -3.49 1.99 27.47
N SER A 309 -2.53 2.47 26.70
CA SER A 309 -1.11 2.43 27.05
C SER A 309 -0.40 3.73 26.67
N ASN A 310 0.70 4.03 27.34
CA ASN A 310 1.58 5.12 26.95
C ASN A 310 2.45 4.72 25.72
N ALA A 311 3.25 5.66 25.19
CA ALA A 311 4.11 5.41 24.04
C ALA A 311 5.11 4.25 24.23
N SER A 312 5.48 3.96 25.48
CA SER A 312 6.36 2.85 25.87
C SER A 312 5.63 1.51 26.00
N GLY A 313 4.30 1.47 25.79
CA GLY A 313 3.48 0.26 25.87
C GLY A 313 3.05 -0.14 27.28
N VAL A 314 3.24 0.73 28.28
CA VAL A 314 2.77 0.49 29.66
C VAL A 314 1.30 0.86 29.75
N ASN A 315 0.48 -0.02 30.30
CA ASN A 315 -0.95 0.25 30.54
C ASN A 315 -1.13 1.46 31.45
N VAL A 316 -2.05 2.35 31.07
CA VAL A 316 -2.40 3.54 31.85
C VAL A 316 -3.90 3.57 32.12
N PRO A 317 -4.34 4.07 33.28
CA PRO A 317 -5.77 4.14 33.60
C PRO A 317 -6.50 5.24 32.82
N GLY A 318 -5.76 6.21 32.27
CA GLY A 318 -6.30 7.31 31.50
C GLY A 318 -5.23 8.14 30.81
N ILE A 319 -5.68 9.11 30.03
CA ILE A 319 -4.88 10.07 29.27
C ILE A 319 -5.19 11.46 29.80
N ASP A 320 -4.14 12.25 29.98
CA ASP A 320 -4.24 13.66 30.36
C ASP A 320 -4.60 14.50 29.13
N GLY A 321 -5.75 15.17 29.17
CA GLY A 321 -6.22 16.14 28.17
C GLY A 321 -6.18 17.58 28.70
N GLY A 322 -5.32 17.86 29.70
CA GLY A 322 -5.24 19.13 30.41
C GLY A 322 -6.22 19.17 31.58
N THR A 323 -7.24 20.02 31.50
CA THR A 323 -8.28 20.15 32.54
C THR A 323 -9.10 18.86 32.73
N TYR A 324 -9.04 17.93 31.77
CA TYR A 324 -9.80 16.69 31.74
C TYR A 324 -8.89 15.47 31.74
N THR A 325 -9.30 14.43 32.45
CA THR A 325 -8.71 13.08 32.32
C THR A 325 -9.66 12.19 31.56
N TYR A 326 -9.17 11.58 30.48
CA TYR A 326 -9.92 10.63 29.67
C TYR A 326 -9.60 9.19 30.08
N THR A 327 -10.62 8.37 30.26
CA THR A 327 -10.50 6.93 30.50
C THR A 327 -11.10 6.17 29.32
N LEU A 328 -10.60 4.96 29.03
CA LEU A 328 -11.21 4.12 28.00
C LEU A 328 -12.42 3.38 28.61
N GLN A 329 -13.55 3.54 27.96
CA GLN A 329 -14.80 2.86 28.30
C GLN A 329 -15.30 2.10 27.08
N HIS A 330 -16.21 1.15 27.29
CA HIS A 330 -16.84 0.43 26.21
C HIS A 330 -18.34 0.28 26.41
N LYS A 331 -19.08 0.23 25.31
CA LYS A 331 -20.54 0.04 25.31
C LYS A 331 -20.97 -0.83 24.15
N LYS A 332 -21.87 -1.77 24.41
CA LYS A 332 -22.52 -2.57 23.37
C LYS A 332 -23.66 -1.80 22.72
N SER A 333 -23.78 -1.93 21.40
CA SER A 333 -24.88 -1.41 20.60
C SER A 333 -25.34 -2.48 19.60
N ARG A 334 -26.27 -2.13 18.71
CA ARG A 334 -26.68 -3.01 17.59
C ARG A 334 -25.58 -3.21 16.55
N ASP A 335 -24.64 -2.26 16.45
CA ASP A 335 -23.57 -2.29 15.44
C ASP A 335 -22.34 -3.06 15.93
N GLY A 336 -22.25 -3.33 17.24
CA GLY A 336 -21.08 -3.91 17.88
C GLY A 336 -20.76 -3.29 19.23
N GLU A 337 -19.54 -3.50 19.68
CA GLU A 337 -18.99 -2.88 20.88
C GLU A 337 -18.11 -1.69 20.50
N TYR A 338 -18.52 -0.51 20.95
CA TYR A 338 -17.73 0.72 20.80
C TYR A 338 -16.80 0.87 21.99
N TRP A 339 -15.52 1.11 21.71
CA TRP A 339 -14.52 1.53 22.69
C TRP A 339 -14.22 3.01 22.47
N TYR A 340 -14.32 3.80 23.53
CA TYR A 340 -14.31 5.25 23.43
C TYR A 340 -13.62 5.90 24.62
N LEU A 341 -12.97 7.03 24.37
CA LEU A 341 -12.47 7.92 25.41
C LEU A 341 -13.65 8.62 26.07
N TYR A 342 -13.75 8.46 27.37
CA TYR A 342 -14.75 9.06 28.22
C TYR A 342 -14.10 10.02 29.21
N THR A 343 -14.69 11.20 29.33
CA THR A 343 -14.38 12.14 30.39
C THR A 343 -15.65 12.53 31.11
N ARG A 344 -15.52 12.80 32.41
CA ARG A 344 -16.60 13.38 33.20
C ARG A 344 -16.34 14.88 33.23
N GLY A 345 -17.21 15.66 32.60
CA GLY A 345 -17.14 17.12 32.73
C GLY A 345 -17.11 17.49 34.21
N LEU A 346 -16.09 18.22 34.66
CA LEU A 346 -16.14 18.87 35.97
C LEU A 346 -17.33 19.84 35.92
N CYS A 347 -18.38 19.53 36.68
CA CYS A 347 -19.58 20.34 36.78
C CYS A 347 -19.29 21.69 37.45
#